data_AF-A0A8T2B8A6-F1
#
_entry.id   AF-A0A8T2B8A6-F1
#
_cell.length_a   1.000
_cell.length_b   1.000
_cell.length_c   1.000
_cell.angle_alpha   90.00
_cell.angle_beta   90.00
_cell.angle_gamma   90.00
#
_symmetry.space_group_name_H-M   'P 1'
#
loop_
_entity.id
_entity.type
_entity.pdbx_description
1 polymer ?
#
loop_
_entity_poly.entity_id
_entity_poly.type
_entity_poly.pdbx_seq_one_letter_code
_entity_poly.pdbx_strand_id
1 'polypeptide(L)'
;MLHFMEETHTNKKTRTISDLKTKQILDGVKRKLQLTNSQRQAEGDDSVQSNTYTEEEINTVMLEEVPIVKGKRYGFGRLFDEGSTSTAPRHTAKLLEKIQTLMDRDVEKERQLAYLMECNKLMLQQLSQIQPPLYPRGPNETTKTTNDDDDDDDDDETQE
;
A
#
# COMPACT_ATOMS: atom_id res chain seq x y z
N MET A 1 13.09 3.11 23.91
CA MET A 1 14.20 2.14 23.71
C MET A 1 14.85 1.68 25.02
N LEU A 2 15.11 2.57 25.98
CA LEU A 2 15.76 2.23 27.26
C LEU A 2 15.04 1.13 28.05
N HIS A 3 13.73 1.30 28.30
CA HIS A 3 12.92 0.32 29.01
C HIS A 3 12.96 -1.07 28.38
N PHE A 4 12.86 -1.14 27.05
CA PHE A 4 12.95 -2.41 26.31
C PHE A 4 14.29 -3.12 26.55
N MET A 5 15.40 -2.38 26.51
CA MET A 5 16.72 -2.95 26.74
C MET A 5 16.93 -3.39 28.19
N GLU A 6 16.36 -2.66 29.16
CA GLU A 6 16.35 -3.07 30.57
C GLU A 6 15.51 -4.36 30.77
N GLU A 7 14.31 -4.41 30.23
CA GLU A 7 13.39 -5.55 30.39
C GLU A 7 13.91 -6.83 29.74
N THR A 8 14.43 -6.73 28.51
CA THR A 8 14.93 -7.89 27.75
C THR A 8 16.18 -8.52 28.35
N HIS A 9 17.01 -7.73 29.02
CA HIS A 9 18.26 -8.21 29.63
C HIS A 9 18.19 -8.41 31.14
N THR A 10 17.07 -8.06 31.78
CA THR A 10 16.85 -8.32 33.21
C THR A 10 16.50 -9.78 33.44
N ASN A 11 17.26 -10.46 34.29
CA ASN A 11 16.94 -11.81 34.71
C ASN A 11 15.69 -11.80 35.61
N LYS A 12 14.66 -12.57 35.24
CA LYS A 12 13.38 -12.61 35.96
C LYS A 12 13.50 -13.12 37.41
N LYS A 13 14.48 -13.98 37.70
CA LYS A 13 14.70 -14.54 39.04
C LYS A 13 15.49 -13.61 39.94
N THR A 14 16.58 -13.03 39.42
CA THR A 14 17.49 -12.19 40.22
C THR A 14 17.16 -10.71 40.15
N ARG A 15 16.25 -10.29 39.25
CA ARG A 15 15.90 -8.89 38.95
C ARG A 15 17.12 -8.03 38.60
N THR A 16 18.18 -8.64 38.07
CA THR A 16 19.43 -7.97 37.73
C THR A 16 19.86 -8.27 36.30
N ILE A 17 20.60 -7.33 35.70
CA ILE A 17 21.23 -7.49 34.39
C ILE A 17 22.62 -8.09 34.60
N SER A 18 22.82 -9.33 34.17
CA SER A 18 24.09 -10.04 34.30
C SER A 18 25.04 -9.75 33.13
N ASP A 19 24.51 -9.33 31.97
CA ASP A 19 25.32 -8.98 30.81
C ASP A 19 26.10 -7.68 31.06
N LEU A 20 27.42 -7.83 31.17
CA LEU A 20 28.33 -6.71 31.41
C LEU A 20 28.24 -5.66 30.30
N LYS A 21 28.05 -6.08 29.04
CA LYS A 21 27.96 -5.17 27.91
C LYS A 21 26.69 -4.34 27.96
N THR A 22 25.55 -4.99 28.23
CA THR A 22 24.28 -4.27 28.43
C THR A 22 24.38 -3.29 29.58
N LYS A 23 24.98 -3.71 30.71
CA LYS A 23 25.18 -2.84 31.86
C LYS A 23 26.01 -1.60 31.51
N GLN A 24 27.12 -1.75 30.79
CA GLN A 24 27.94 -0.62 30.34
C GLN A 24 27.16 0.36 29.45
N ILE A 25 26.33 -0.15 28.53
CA ILE A 25 25.53 0.70 27.65
C ILE A 25 24.47 1.47 28.47
N LEU A 26 23.75 0.79 29.37
CA LEU A 26 22.74 1.44 30.21
C LEU A 26 23.34 2.47 31.16
N ASP A 27 24.50 2.18 31.74
CA ASP A 27 25.23 3.12 32.60
C ASP A 27 25.72 4.34 31.77
N GLY A 28 26.15 4.12 30.52
CA GLY A 28 26.52 5.18 29.58
C GLY A 28 25.34 6.10 29.26
N VAL A 29 24.18 5.51 28.95
CA VAL A 29 22.93 6.25 28.67
C VAL A 29 22.49 7.07 29.87
N LYS A 30 22.49 6.48 31.08
CA LYS A 30 22.15 7.19 32.31
C LYS A 30 23.08 8.38 32.58
N ARG A 31 24.39 8.20 32.35
CA ARG A 31 25.38 9.28 32.50
C ARG A 31 25.15 10.40 31.50
N LYS A 32 24.88 10.09 30.23
CA LYS A 32 24.59 11.10 29.20
C LYS A 32 23.32 11.87 29.49
N LEU A 33 22.23 11.18 29.85
CA LEU A 33 20.98 11.84 30.24
C LEU A 33 21.19 12.78 31.44
N GLN A 34 21.95 12.35 32.44
CA GLN A 34 22.27 13.18 33.59
C GLN A 34 23.11 14.41 33.20
N LEU A 35 24.07 14.25 32.28
CA LEU A 35 24.87 15.36 31.76
C LEU A 35 24.01 16.38 30.99
N THR A 36 23.12 15.90 30.10
CA THR A 36 22.17 16.75 29.38
C THR A 36 21.26 17.51 30.34
N ASN A 37 20.81 16.88 31.42
CA ASN A 37 20.02 17.55 32.45
C ASN A 37 20.82 18.61 33.22
N SER A 38 22.06 18.32 33.61
CA SER A 38 22.94 19.28 34.27
C SER A 38 23.25 20.48 33.37
N GLN A 39 23.39 20.27 32.06
CA GLN A 39 23.58 21.37 31.11
C GLN A 39 22.36 22.29 31.04
N ARG A 40 21.14 21.74 30.99
CA ARG A 40 19.89 22.53 31.01
C ARG A 40 19.76 23.37 32.28
N GLN A 41 20.14 22.83 33.43
CA GLN A 41 20.11 23.56 34.71
C GLN A 41 21.17 24.67 34.79
N ALA A 42 22.31 24.51 34.12
CA ALA A 42 23.36 25.52 34.08
C ALA A 42 23.04 26.71 33.16
N GLU A 43 22.19 26.51 32.14
CA GLU A 43 21.81 27.53 31.15
C GLU A 43 20.67 28.46 31.63
N GLY A 44 20.22 28.34 32.88
CA GLY A 44 19.47 29.40 33.58
C GLY A 44 18.00 29.56 33.18
N ASP A 45 17.33 28.51 32.73
CA ASP A 45 15.87 28.52 32.59
C ASP A 45 15.25 28.09 33.93
N ASP A 46 14.84 29.06 34.74
CA ASP A 46 14.10 28.89 36.02
C ASP A 46 12.65 28.37 35.80
N SER A 47 12.42 27.75 34.65
CA SER A 47 11.20 27.04 34.34
C SER A 47 11.27 25.67 35.01
N VAL A 48 10.20 25.33 35.73
CA VAL A 48 9.96 24.03 36.36
C VAL A 48 9.81 22.96 35.27
N GLN A 49 10.88 22.71 34.50
CA GLN A 49 10.99 21.56 33.61
C GLN A 49 11.03 20.35 34.53
N SER A 50 9.93 19.60 34.53
CA SER A 50 9.86 18.30 35.17
C SER A 50 11.14 17.53 34.83
N ASN A 51 11.79 16.95 35.84
CA ASN A 51 13.00 16.11 35.70
C ASN A 51 12.74 14.80 34.92
N THR A 52 11.75 14.80 34.04
CA THR A 52 11.27 13.65 33.28
C THR A 52 11.78 13.81 31.85
N TYR A 53 12.72 12.96 31.48
CA TYR A 53 13.21 12.87 30.10
C TYR A 53 12.08 12.46 29.16
N THR A 54 11.98 13.10 28.00
CA THR A 54 11.02 12.67 26.99
C THR A 54 11.46 11.36 26.34
N GLU A 55 10.53 10.62 25.74
CA GLU A 55 10.88 9.38 25.05
C GLU A 55 11.84 9.62 23.89
N GLU A 56 11.72 10.75 23.20
CA GLU A 56 12.58 11.16 22.09
C GLU A 56 14.02 11.43 22.55
N GLU A 57 14.21 12.13 23.67
CA GLU A 57 15.52 12.38 24.27
C GLU A 57 16.18 11.06 24.68
N ILE A 58 15.44 10.19 25.36
CA ILE A 58 15.92 8.86 25.75
C ILE A 58 16.29 8.04 24.52
N ASN A 59 15.45 8.04 23.48
CA ASN A 59 15.71 7.29 22.26
C ASN A 59 16.94 7.83 21.53
N THR A 60 17.13 9.14 21.48
CA THR A 60 18.30 9.79 20.86
C THR A 60 19.59 9.35 21.56
N VAL A 61 19.65 9.45 22.90
CA VAL A 61 20.83 9.02 23.66
C VAL A 61 21.08 7.51 23.52
N MET A 62 20.02 6.70 23.51
CA MET A 62 20.13 5.25 23.25
C MET A 62 20.70 4.95 21.86
N LEU A 63 20.31 5.71 20.83
CA LEU A 63 20.84 5.56 19.48
C LEU A 63 22.32 5.98 19.37
N GLU A 64 22.81 6.85 20.25
CA GLU A 64 24.23 7.17 20.29
C GLU A 64 25.05 6.11 21.04
N GLU A 65 24.56 5.63 22.17
CA GLU A 65 25.33 4.72 23.05
C GLU A 65 25.31 3.27 22.60
N VAL A 66 24.25 2.81 21.94
CA VAL A 66 24.13 1.40 21.57
C VAL A 66 24.96 1.13 20.30
N PRO A 67 25.98 0.27 20.35
CA PRO A 67 26.87 0.05 19.20
C PRO A 67 26.16 -0.66 18.04
N ILE A 68 26.56 -0.30 16.82
CA ILE A 68 26.16 -0.99 15.58
C ILE A 68 27.26 -1.96 15.17
N VAL A 69 26.94 -3.24 15.06
CA VAL A 69 27.87 -4.31 14.66
C VAL A 69 27.28 -5.02 13.43
N LYS A 70 28.03 -5.03 12.31
CA LYS A 70 27.59 -5.62 11.03
C LYS A 70 26.22 -5.11 10.57
N GLY A 71 25.96 -3.81 10.73
CA GLY A 71 24.68 -3.18 10.34
C GLY A 71 23.48 -3.56 11.23
N LYS A 72 23.73 -4.16 12.40
CA LYS A 72 22.71 -4.44 13.40
C LYS A 72 23.05 -3.70 14.69
N ARG A 73 22.08 -2.98 15.24
CA ARG A 73 22.19 -2.34 16.55
C ARG A 73 22.05 -3.42 17.62
N TYR A 74 23.00 -3.46 18.55
CA TYR A 74 23.02 -4.45 19.62
C TYR A 74 21.71 -4.41 20.43
N GLY A 75 21.10 -5.57 20.69
CA GLY A 75 19.81 -5.67 21.41
C GLY A 75 18.55 -5.31 20.58
N PHE A 76 18.69 -4.59 19.46
CA PHE A 76 17.56 -4.10 18.66
C PHE A 76 17.49 -4.65 17.23
N GLY A 77 18.55 -5.28 16.73
CA GLY A 77 18.57 -5.82 15.37
C GLY A 77 18.75 -4.73 14.30
N ARG A 78 18.06 -4.85 13.16
CA ARG A 78 18.17 -3.89 12.06
C ARG A 78 17.14 -2.78 12.28
N LEU A 79 17.59 -1.65 12.83
CA LEU A 79 16.80 -0.42 12.84
C LEU A 79 17.08 0.35 11.55
N PHE A 80 16.04 0.95 10.97
CA PHE A 80 16.20 1.93 9.91
C PHE A 80 16.69 3.22 10.58
N ASP A 81 17.99 3.36 10.68
CA ASP A 81 18.59 4.65 11.01
C ASP A 81 18.27 5.60 9.85
N GLU A 82 17.78 6.81 10.13
CA GLU A 82 17.43 7.79 9.08
C GLU A 82 18.63 8.17 8.20
N GLY A 83 19.86 7.85 8.64
CA GLY A 83 21.10 7.97 7.85
C GLY A 83 21.65 6.65 7.26
N SER A 84 21.06 5.49 7.54
CA SER A 84 21.54 4.20 7.00
C SER A 84 21.00 3.96 5.59
N THR A 85 21.58 4.67 4.63
CA THR A 85 21.53 4.28 3.22
C THR A 85 22.24 2.95 3.08
N SER A 86 21.46 1.87 3.18
CA SER A 86 21.89 0.50 2.95
C SER A 86 22.69 0.44 1.65
N THR A 87 23.98 0.13 1.74
CA THR A 87 24.86 -0.08 0.60
C THR A 87 24.50 -1.40 -0.10
N ALA A 88 23.43 -1.37 -0.88
CA ALA A 88 23.23 -2.30 -1.98
C ALA A 88 23.16 -1.51 -3.30
N PRO A 89 24.28 -0.94 -3.78
CA PRO A 89 24.27 0.02 -4.88
C PRO A 89 24.11 -0.62 -6.26
N ARG A 90 24.18 -1.96 -6.36
CA ARG A 90 24.30 -2.65 -7.66
C ARG A 90 22.98 -3.13 -8.25
N HIS A 91 21.93 -3.28 -7.44
CA HIS A 91 20.64 -3.77 -7.91
C HIS A 91 19.58 -2.67 -8.07
N THR A 92 19.79 -1.51 -7.45
CA THR A 92 18.84 -0.39 -7.51
C THR A 92 18.73 0.20 -8.92
N ALA A 93 19.86 0.45 -9.59
CA ALA A 93 19.84 1.00 -10.96
C ALA A 93 19.13 0.08 -11.97
N LYS A 94 19.43 -1.23 -11.94
CA LYS A 94 18.76 -2.23 -12.81
C LYS A 94 17.26 -2.36 -12.50
N LEU A 95 16.90 -2.21 -11.23
CA LEU A 95 15.49 -2.24 -10.82
C LEU A 95 14.74 -1.00 -11.34
N LEU A 96 15.34 0.18 -11.23
CA LEU A 96 14.76 1.43 -11.76
C LEU A 96 14.61 1.39 -13.28
N GLU A 97 15.61 0.90 -14.01
CA GLU A 97 15.54 0.71 -15.46
C GLU A 97 14.40 -0.25 -15.85
N LYS A 98 14.24 -1.34 -15.10
CA LYS A 98 13.15 -2.29 -15.32
C LYS A 98 11.77 -1.70 -15.01
N ILE A 99 11.65 -0.89 -13.95
CA ILE A 99 10.43 -0.16 -13.63
C ILE A 99 10.07 0.79 -14.77
N GLN A 100 11.02 1.58 -15.27
CA GLN A 100 10.80 2.52 -16.37
C GLN A 100 10.33 1.78 -17.64
N THR A 101 11.01 0.70 -17.99
CA THR A 101 10.66 -0.10 -19.18
C THR A 101 9.25 -0.69 -19.07
N LEU A 102 8.84 -1.12 -17.88
CA LEU A 102 7.48 -1.62 -17.65
C LEU A 102 6.44 -0.51 -17.80
N MET A 103 6.70 0.68 -17.26
CA MET A 103 5.82 1.85 -17.40
C MET A 103 5.64 2.24 -18.87
N ASP A 104 6.73 2.33 -19.63
CA ASP A 104 6.67 2.71 -21.06
C ASP A 104 5.84 1.70 -21.86
N ARG A 105 5.99 0.41 -21.56
CA ARG A 105 5.22 -0.66 -22.21
C ARG A 105 3.73 -0.61 -21.84
N ASP A 106 3.39 -0.24 -20.62
CA ASP A 106 2.00 -0.17 -20.19
C ASP A 106 1.29 1.03 -20.82
N VAL A 107 1.96 2.19 -20.94
CA VAL A 107 1.45 3.35 -21.70
C VAL A 107 1.20 2.98 -23.17
N GLU A 108 2.11 2.26 -23.80
CA GLU A 108 1.93 1.84 -25.20
C GLU A 108 0.75 0.86 -25.35
N LYS A 109 0.55 -0.05 -24.39
CA LYS A 109 -0.64 -0.94 -24.41
C LYS A 109 -1.94 -0.19 -24.19
N GLU A 110 -1.97 0.80 -23.31
CA GLU A 110 -3.14 1.66 -23.11
C GLU A 110 -3.50 2.40 -24.41
N ARG A 111 -2.49 2.90 -25.13
CA ARG A 111 -2.67 3.52 -26.44
C ARG A 111 -3.25 2.55 -27.47
N GLN A 112 -2.72 1.33 -27.55
CA GLN A 112 -3.23 0.30 -28.46
C GLN A 112 -4.66 -0.12 -28.12
N LEU A 113 -4.98 -0.25 -26.83
CA LEU A 113 -6.33 -0.56 -26.36
C LEU A 113 -7.31 0.56 -26.73
N ALA A 114 -6.94 1.82 -26.49
CA ALA A 114 -7.76 2.97 -26.86
C ALA A 114 -8.03 3.01 -28.37
N TYR A 115 -7.00 2.81 -29.19
CA TYR A 115 -7.14 2.74 -30.65
C TYR A 115 -8.10 1.61 -31.07
N LEU A 116 -7.94 0.42 -30.52
CA LEU A 116 -8.80 -0.72 -30.84
C LEU A 116 -10.25 -0.47 -30.43
N MET A 117 -10.48 0.16 -29.28
CA MET A 117 -11.82 0.57 -28.83
C MET A 117 -12.47 1.55 -29.80
N GLU A 118 -11.73 2.54 -30.31
CA GLU A 118 -12.24 3.49 -31.31
C GLU A 118 -12.59 2.80 -32.63
N CYS A 119 -11.72 1.92 -33.14
CA CYS A 119 -11.99 1.16 -34.35
C CYS A 119 -13.24 0.29 -34.22
N ASN A 120 -13.39 -0.42 -33.09
CA ASN A 120 -14.56 -1.25 -32.82
C ASN A 120 -15.83 -0.40 -32.75
N LYS A 121 -15.78 0.78 -32.10
CA LYS A 121 -16.91 1.71 -32.06
C LYS A 121 -17.34 2.16 -33.45
N LEU A 122 -16.38 2.50 -34.32
CA LEU A 122 -16.67 2.92 -35.69
C LEU A 122 -17.27 1.78 -36.52
N MET A 123 -16.73 0.56 -36.40
CA MET A 123 -17.25 -0.61 -37.08
C MET A 123 -18.71 -0.89 -36.67
N LEU A 124 -19.00 -0.90 -35.37
CA LEU A 124 -20.36 -1.11 -34.87
C LEU A 124 -21.32 -0.03 -35.36
N GLN A 125 -20.88 1.22 -35.43
CA GLN A 125 -21.67 2.32 -36.00
C GLN A 125 -21.96 2.08 -37.49
N GLN A 126 -20.99 1.62 -38.28
CA GLN A 126 -21.21 1.32 -39.70
C GLN A 126 -22.18 0.15 -39.90
N LEU A 127 -22.04 -0.93 -39.11
CA LEU A 127 -22.94 -2.08 -39.17
C LEU A 127 -24.38 -1.71 -38.85
N SER A 128 -24.60 -0.76 -37.93
CA SER A 128 -25.95 -0.27 -37.59
C SER A 128 -26.68 0.45 -38.74
N GLN A 129 -25.93 0.92 -39.75
CA GLN A 129 -26.49 1.61 -40.91
C GLN A 129 -26.84 0.66 -42.07
N ILE A 130 -26.46 -0.61 -41.98
CA ILE A 130 -26.78 -1.59 -43.01
C ILE A 130 -28.19 -2.13 -42.74
N GLN A 131 -29.17 -1.68 -43.51
CA GLN A 131 -30.47 -2.36 -43.56
C GLN A 131 -30.36 -3.62 -44.43
N PRO A 132 -31.03 -4.72 -44.06
CA PRO A 132 -31.16 -5.86 -44.95
C PRO A 132 -31.81 -5.39 -46.26
N PRO A 133 -31.39 -5.95 -47.42
CA PRO A 133 -31.97 -5.59 -48.70
C PRO A 133 -33.49 -5.78 -48.64
N LEU A 134 -34.23 -4.70 -48.94
CA LEU A 134 -35.67 -4.75 -49.14
C LEU A 134 -35.93 -5.66 -50.34
N TYR A 135 -36.41 -6.88 -50.06
CA TYR A 135 -36.90 -7.76 -51.11
C TYR A 135 -38.03 -7.03 -51.86
N PRO A 136 -38.00 -6.96 -53.20
CA PRO A 136 -39.15 -6.48 -53.95
C PRO A 136 -40.31 -7.43 -53.64
N ARG A 137 -41.34 -6.93 -52.94
CA ARG A 137 -42.61 -7.65 -52.86
C ARG A 137 -43.16 -7.71 -54.27
N GLY A 138 -43.06 -8.89 -54.88
CA GLY A 138 -43.53 -9.14 -56.23
C GLY A 138 -45.03 -8.78 -56.37
N PRO A 139 -45.46 -8.28 -57.55
CA PRO A 139 -46.84 -7.94 -57.81
C PRO A 139 -47.63 -9.22 -58.11
N ASN A 140 -47.97 -10.00 -57.09
CA ASN A 140 -48.92 -11.09 -57.24
C ASN A 140 -49.49 -11.51 -55.89
N GLU A 141 -50.51 -10.80 -55.44
CA GLU A 141 -51.61 -11.38 -54.66
C GLU A 141 -52.84 -10.47 -54.81
N THR A 142 -53.45 -10.53 -56.00
CA THR A 142 -54.85 -10.16 -56.17
C THR A 142 -55.67 -11.45 -56.11
N THR A 143 -56.83 -11.37 -55.46
CA THR A 143 -57.90 -12.37 -55.26
C THR A 143 -57.64 -13.29 -54.05
N LYS A 144 -58.55 -13.40 -53.07
CA LYS A 144 -60.02 -13.40 -53.14
C LYS A 144 -60.62 -12.99 -51.80
N THR A 145 -61.62 -12.12 -51.84
CA THR A 145 -62.67 -12.05 -50.82
C THR A 145 -63.46 -13.36 -50.83
N THR A 146 -63.62 -13.99 -49.67
CA THR A 146 -64.79 -14.83 -49.37
C THR A 146 -65.07 -14.63 -47.90
N ASN A 147 -66.12 -13.85 -47.64
CA ASN A 147 -66.84 -13.91 -46.38
C ASN A 147 -67.43 -15.33 -46.32
N ASP A 148 -67.22 -16.03 -45.22
CA ASP A 148 -68.22 -16.93 -44.65
C ASP A 148 -68.16 -16.65 -43.14
N ASP A 149 -69.20 -15.97 -42.69
CA ASP A 149 -69.66 -15.92 -41.30
C ASP A 149 -70.17 -17.31 -40.87
N ASP A 150 -70.52 -17.41 -39.59
CA ASP A 150 -71.25 -18.50 -38.92
C ASP A 150 -70.35 -19.66 -38.45
N ASP A 151 -70.39 -20.17 -37.23
CA ASP A 151 -71.27 -20.03 -36.06
C ASP A 151 -70.52 -20.78 -34.93
N ASP A 152 -70.34 -20.16 -33.76
CA ASP A 152 -71.00 -20.51 -32.49
C ASP A 152 -70.41 -21.71 -31.72
N ASP A 153 -70.49 -21.53 -30.39
CA ASP A 153 -70.53 -22.53 -29.32
C ASP A 153 -69.21 -23.25 -28.94
N ASP A 154 -68.86 -23.45 -27.68
CA ASP A 154 -69.29 -22.93 -26.38
C ASP A 154 -68.33 -23.60 -25.35
N ASP A 155 -68.45 -23.19 -24.09
CA ASP A 155 -68.00 -23.88 -22.86
C ASP A 155 -66.49 -23.83 -22.52
N ASP A 156 -66.04 -23.00 -21.58
CA ASP A 156 -66.39 -22.83 -20.15
C ASP A 156 -65.56 -23.71 -19.20
N GLU A 157 -65.27 -23.09 -18.06
CA GLU A 157 -64.77 -23.61 -16.78
C GLU A 157 -63.28 -24.00 -16.66
N THR A 158 -62.42 -23.17 -16.04
CA THR A 158 -62.22 -22.88 -14.59
C THR A 158 -61.50 -23.94 -13.76
N GLN A 159 -60.49 -23.45 -13.03
CA GLN A 159 -59.95 -23.92 -11.73
C GLN A 159 -59.13 -25.23 -11.79
N GLU A 160 -57.94 -25.36 -11.18
CA GLU A 160 -57.34 -24.76 -9.98
C GLU A 160 -55.80 -24.71 -10.13
#